data_AF-A0A917QC87-F1
#
_entry.id   AF-A0A917QC87-F1
#
_cell.length_a   1.000
_cell.length_b   1.000
_cell.length_c   1.000
_cell.angle_alpha   90.00
_cell.angle_beta   90.00
_cell.angle_gamma   90.00
#
_symmetry.space_group_name_H-M   'P 1'
#
loop_
_entity.id
_entity.type
_entity.pdbx_description
1 polymer ?
#
loop_
_entity_poly.entity_id
_entity_poly.type
_entity_poly.pdbx_seq_one_letter_code
_entity_poly.pdbx_strand_id
1 'polypeptide(L)'
;MRIEAVPAPPLLRLFDATAGLRAKPRLGYGVALAGFLVALALRLAVGGALVGYPYITFFPVVVVTTFLGGVRPGLFAATICGLAAWYWFIPPERSFALLWPSTAIALAFYVLVVGVEIALIHLMELSRARYAAEEARARALLAEQRTLFHELQHRVSNNMAFVAALLTLQRRHVGGDPAALAALDAARARLDVMGRIHRRLYDPDAAQAGMDRLLVDLCDDVVQAVGVKGVGCAVEAERVTIAHHRLLTLALIATEIVTNALKHAYPDGGPGEIRLSLGPDPAGGARLVVADDGSGLPESFAGTSREGLGMRIVAELARQLEATIAWERREPGTAVVVRFPEG
;
A
#
# COMPACT_ATOMS: atom_id res chain seq x y z
N MET A 1 -2.67 -5.74 -1.80
CA MET A 1 -4.06 -5.31 -1.57
C MET A 1 -4.28 -3.99 -2.33
N ARG A 2 -4.89 -4.04 -3.53
CA ARG A 2 -5.29 -2.81 -4.23
C ARG A 2 -6.44 -2.22 -3.43
N ILE A 3 -6.25 -1.03 -2.86
CA ILE A 3 -7.36 -0.26 -2.31
C ILE A 3 -8.21 0.11 -3.52
N GLU A 4 -9.28 -0.65 -3.77
CA GLU A 4 -10.29 -0.24 -4.74
C GLU A 4 -10.83 1.10 -4.26
N ALA A 5 -10.60 2.14 -5.06
CA ALA A 5 -11.11 3.47 -4.77
C ALA A 5 -12.62 3.37 -4.70
N VAL A 6 -13.18 3.55 -3.49
CA VAL A 6 -14.62 3.59 -3.29
C VAL A 6 -15.18 4.63 -4.26
N PRO A 7 -16.10 4.25 -5.17
CA PRO A 7 -16.60 5.17 -6.17
C PRO A 7 -17.20 6.38 -5.47
N ALA A 8 -16.71 7.57 -5.81
CA ALA A 8 -17.25 8.82 -5.27
C ALA A 8 -18.78 8.83 -5.43
N PRO A 9 -19.54 9.19 -4.38
CA PRO A 9 -20.98 9.19 -4.42
C PRO A 9 -21.50 10.04 -5.59
N PRO A 10 -22.69 9.76 -6.14
CA PRO A 10 -23.18 10.37 -7.39
C PRO A 10 -23.21 11.92 -7.33
N LEU A 11 -23.51 12.50 -6.16
CA LEU A 11 -23.45 13.94 -5.94
C LEU A 11 -22.01 14.51 -5.96
N LEU A 12 -21.00 13.72 -5.62
CA LEU A 12 -19.60 14.12 -5.76
C LEU A 12 -19.20 14.25 -7.23
N ARG A 13 -19.56 13.26 -8.05
CA ARG A 13 -19.27 13.24 -9.50
C ARG A 13 -19.92 14.39 -10.27
N LEU A 14 -21.16 14.73 -9.96
CA LEU A 14 -21.88 15.86 -10.58
C LEU A 14 -21.21 17.22 -10.27
N PHE A 15 -20.71 17.38 -9.05
CA PHE A 15 -19.93 18.56 -8.67
C PHE A 15 -18.58 18.60 -9.39
N ASP A 16 -17.87 17.48 -9.48
CA ASP A 16 -16.56 17.42 -10.14
C ASP A 16 -16.70 17.71 -11.65
N ALA A 17 -17.76 17.20 -12.28
CA ALA A 17 -18.11 17.49 -13.67
C ALA A 17 -18.44 18.98 -13.91
N THR A 18 -18.86 19.70 -12.88
CA THR A 18 -19.25 21.12 -12.97
C THR A 18 -18.18 22.08 -12.44
N ALA A 19 -17.07 21.57 -11.93
CA ALA A 19 -15.93 22.37 -11.46
C ALA A 19 -15.35 23.28 -12.55
N GLY A 20 -15.29 22.80 -13.79
CA GLY A 20 -14.84 23.60 -14.95
C GLY A 20 -15.79 24.74 -15.33
N LEU A 21 -17.10 24.59 -15.07
CA LEU A 21 -18.10 25.64 -15.27
C LEU A 21 -18.02 26.70 -14.16
N ARG A 22 -17.76 26.27 -12.91
CA ARG A 22 -17.55 27.19 -11.77
C ARG A 22 -16.33 28.07 -11.90
N ALA A 23 -15.26 27.57 -12.53
CA ALA A 23 -14.06 28.35 -12.79
C ALA A 23 -14.31 29.58 -13.70
N LYS A 24 -15.49 29.66 -14.34
CA LYS A 24 -15.91 30.76 -15.22
C LYS A 24 -17.15 31.47 -14.65
N PRO A 25 -16.98 32.43 -13.72
CA PRO A 25 -18.10 33.10 -13.04
C PRO A 25 -19.12 33.72 -14.00
N ARG A 26 -18.66 34.19 -15.17
CA ARG A 26 -19.51 34.78 -16.21
C ARG A 26 -20.57 33.81 -16.76
N LEU A 27 -20.24 32.52 -16.87
CA LEU A 27 -21.20 31.49 -17.29
C LEU A 27 -22.29 31.29 -16.23
N GLY A 28 -21.93 31.37 -14.94
CA GLY A 28 -22.89 31.33 -13.84
C GLY A 28 -23.97 32.41 -13.93
N TYR A 29 -23.59 33.65 -14.26
CA TYR A 29 -24.57 34.73 -14.48
C TYR A 29 -25.47 34.49 -15.70
N GLY A 30 -24.93 33.88 -16.77
CA GLY A 30 -25.73 33.48 -17.93
C GLY A 30 -26.75 32.40 -17.59
N VAL A 31 -26.35 31.38 -16.81
CA VAL A 31 -27.24 30.35 -16.28
C VAL A 31 -28.31 30.96 -15.37
N ALA A 32 -27.93 31.91 -14.51
CA ALA A 32 -28.87 32.63 -13.65
C ALA A 32 -29.98 33.32 -14.45
N LEU A 33 -29.59 34.08 -15.49
CA LEU A 33 -30.51 34.84 -16.31
C LEU A 33 -31.42 33.92 -17.15
N ALA A 34 -30.84 32.91 -17.80
CA ALA A 34 -31.61 31.95 -18.60
C ALA A 34 -32.59 31.16 -17.73
N GLY A 35 -32.13 30.64 -16.58
CA GLY A 35 -32.97 29.93 -15.63
C GLY A 35 -34.09 30.79 -15.07
N PHE A 36 -33.79 32.06 -14.74
CA PHE A 36 -34.79 33.03 -14.31
C PHE A 36 -35.89 33.24 -15.37
N LEU A 37 -35.53 33.46 -16.63
CA LEU A 37 -36.49 33.67 -17.71
C LEU A 37 -37.39 32.44 -17.91
N VAL A 38 -36.81 31.24 -17.86
CA VAL A 38 -37.57 29.98 -17.97
C VAL A 38 -38.49 29.79 -16.77
N ALA A 39 -38.01 30.03 -15.55
CA ALA A 39 -38.81 29.93 -14.33
C ALA A 39 -39.95 30.93 -14.29
N LEU A 40 -39.72 32.16 -14.77
CA LEU A 40 -40.75 33.18 -14.90
C LEU A 40 -41.80 32.78 -15.94
N ALA A 41 -41.38 32.33 -17.12
CA ALA A 41 -42.29 31.86 -18.17
C ALA A 41 -43.14 30.68 -17.69
N LEU A 42 -42.52 29.71 -17.01
CA LEU A 42 -43.22 28.58 -16.40
C LEU A 42 -44.21 29.06 -15.34
N ARG A 43 -43.81 30.00 -14.48
CA ARG A 43 -44.68 30.53 -13.42
C ARG A 43 -45.92 31.22 -13.98
N LEU A 44 -45.76 31.96 -15.07
CA LEU A 44 -46.85 32.62 -15.79
C LEU A 44 -47.76 31.60 -16.48
N ALA A 45 -47.19 30.57 -17.10
CA ALA A 45 -47.94 29.52 -17.80
C ALA A 45 -48.79 28.66 -16.84
N VAL A 46 -48.28 28.37 -15.65
CA VAL A 46 -49.00 27.59 -14.62
C VAL A 46 -50.14 28.41 -13.96
N GLY A 47 -50.11 29.74 -14.08
CA GLY A 47 -51.20 30.63 -13.67
C GLY A 47 -51.61 30.48 -12.20
N GLY A 48 -52.92 30.34 -11.97
CA GLY A 48 -53.54 30.28 -10.64
C GLY A 48 -53.32 28.97 -9.87
N ALA A 49 -52.75 27.93 -10.49
CA ALA A 49 -52.53 26.65 -9.80
C ALA A 49 -51.49 26.72 -8.67
N LEU A 50 -50.66 27.78 -8.65
CA LEU A 50 -49.63 28.02 -7.63
C LEU A 50 -49.95 29.23 -6.73
N VAL A 51 -51.25 29.53 -6.55
CA VAL A 51 -51.68 30.55 -5.58
C VAL A 51 -51.21 30.15 -4.17
N GLY A 52 -50.59 31.08 -3.46
CA GLY A 52 -49.98 30.83 -2.15
C GLY A 52 -48.52 30.34 -2.18
N TYR A 53 -47.98 30.01 -3.37
CA TYR A 53 -46.60 29.52 -3.53
C TYR A 53 -45.78 30.42 -4.49
N PRO A 54 -45.47 31.68 -4.12
CA PRO A 54 -44.88 32.66 -5.02
C PRO A 54 -43.46 32.31 -5.50
N TYR A 55 -42.72 31.45 -4.79
CA TYR A 55 -41.30 31.18 -5.03
C TYR A 55 -40.97 29.81 -5.63
N ILE A 56 -41.95 28.91 -5.76
CA ILE A 56 -41.69 27.48 -6.01
C ILE A 56 -40.92 27.21 -7.32
N THR A 57 -41.17 28.01 -8.36
CA THR A 57 -40.48 27.90 -9.65
C THR A 57 -39.09 28.52 -9.63
N PHE A 58 -38.80 29.38 -8.65
CA PHE A 58 -37.56 30.16 -8.57
C PHE A 58 -36.48 29.51 -7.72
N PHE A 59 -36.82 28.70 -6.69
CA PHE A 59 -35.83 27.98 -5.88
C PHE A 59 -34.87 27.11 -6.71
N PRO A 60 -35.34 26.29 -7.69
CA PRO A 60 -34.43 25.48 -8.50
C PRO A 60 -33.40 26.32 -9.27
N VAL A 61 -33.77 27.54 -9.70
CA VAL A 61 -32.85 28.45 -10.40
C VAL A 61 -31.73 28.88 -9.46
N VAL A 62 -32.06 29.26 -8.23
CA VAL A 62 -31.08 29.68 -7.23
C VAL A 62 -30.14 28.54 -6.87
N VAL A 63 -30.69 27.33 -6.64
CA VAL A 63 -29.89 26.13 -6.34
C VAL A 63 -28.95 25.79 -7.48
N VAL A 64 -29.47 25.66 -8.72
CA VAL A 64 -28.66 25.29 -9.89
C VAL A 64 -27.61 26.35 -10.19
N THR A 65 -27.96 27.63 -10.08
CA THR A 65 -27.01 28.72 -10.32
C THR A 65 -25.92 28.76 -9.26
N THR A 66 -26.26 28.58 -7.98
CA THR A 66 -25.29 28.54 -6.88
C THR A 66 -24.39 27.32 -7.03
N PHE A 67 -24.97 26.18 -7.41
CA PHE A 67 -24.24 24.95 -7.67
C PHE A 67 -23.34 25.06 -8.91
N LEU A 68 -23.71 25.74 -9.99
CA LEU A 68 -22.90 25.77 -11.22
C LEU A 68 -21.95 26.96 -11.30
N GLY A 69 -22.32 28.09 -10.70
CA GLY A 69 -21.60 29.36 -10.78
C GLY A 69 -21.01 29.84 -9.45
N GLY A 70 -21.31 29.17 -8.34
CA GLY A 70 -20.90 29.57 -7.01
C GLY A 70 -21.79 30.64 -6.38
N VAL A 71 -21.37 31.13 -5.21
CA VAL A 71 -22.18 32.01 -4.35
C VAL A 71 -22.58 33.32 -5.04
N ARG A 72 -21.69 33.94 -5.83
CA ARG A 72 -21.96 35.26 -6.43
C ARG A 72 -23.06 35.22 -7.51
N PRO A 73 -23.02 34.33 -8.52
CA PRO A 73 -24.16 34.12 -9.41
C PRO A 73 -25.42 33.65 -8.67
N GLY A 74 -25.27 32.82 -7.64
CA GLY A 74 -26.38 32.36 -6.79
C GLY A 74 -27.15 33.52 -6.12
N LEU A 75 -26.42 34.46 -5.51
CA LEU A 75 -26.98 35.68 -4.92
C LEU A 75 -27.67 36.57 -5.96
N PHE A 76 -27.08 36.66 -7.16
CA PHE A 76 -27.69 37.38 -8.28
C PHE A 76 -29.02 36.75 -8.70
N ALA A 77 -29.06 35.42 -8.90
CA ALA A 77 -30.29 34.67 -9.17
C ALA A 77 -31.33 34.89 -8.06
N ALA A 78 -30.91 34.79 -6.79
CA ALA A 78 -31.77 35.01 -5.64
C ALA A 78 -32.42 36.39 -5.65
N THR A 79 -31.67 37.42 -6.02
CA THR A 79 -32.16 38.80 -6.06
C THR A 79 -33.17 38.99 -7.19
N ILE A 80 -32.84 38.59 -8.43
CA ILE A 80 -33.76 38.78 -9.57
C ILE A 80 -35.04 37.94 -9.41
N CYS A 81 -34.93 36.72 -8.91
CA CYS A 81 -36.06 35.85 -8.61
C CYS A 81 -36.95 36.43 -7.51
N GLY A 82 -36.34 36.91 -6.42
CA GLY A 82 -37.06 37.49 -5.28
C GLY A 82 -37.81 38.76 -5.65
N LEU A 83 -37.17 39.64 -6.43
CA LEU A 83 -37.80 40.86 -6.93
C LEU A 83 -38.96 40.58 -7.88
N ALA A 84 -38.81 39.60 -8.79
CA ALA A 84 -39.89 39.20 -9.68
C ALA A 84 -41.07 38.58 -8.92
N ALA A 85 -40.78 37.72 -7.94
CA ALA A 85 -41.78 37.12 -7.06
C ALA A 85 -42.56 38.20 -6.28
N TRP A 86 -41.85 39.17 -5.70
CA TRP A 86 -42.45 40.29 -4.98
C TRP A 86 -43.35 41.13 -5.89
N TYR A 87 -42.85 41.51 -7.06
CA TYR A 87 -43.60 42.41 -7.94
C TYR A 87 -44.84 41.75 -8.58
N TRP A 88 -44.75 40.50 -9.04
CA TRP A 88 -45.82 39.88 -9.84
C TRP A 88 -46.72 38.91 -9.07
N PHE A 89 -46.26 38.30 -7.99
CA PHE A 89 -46.94 37.13 -7.41
C PHE A 89 -47.27 37.28 -5.92
N ILE A 90 -46.98 38.43 -5.30
CA ILE A 90 -47.31 38.73 -3.90
C ILE A 90 -48.23 39.96 -3.85
N PRO A 91 -49.43 39.87 -3.25
CA PRO A 91 -50.35 41.00 -3.14
C PRO A 91 -49.81 42.14 -2.25
N PRO A 92 -49.98 43.43 -2.63
CA PRO A 92 -50.61 43.92 -3.86
C PRO A 92 -49.74 43.66 -5.10
N GLU A 93 -50.32 43.03 -6.13
CA GLU A 93 -49.62 42.74 -7.37
C GLU A 93 -49.21 44.03 -8.11
N ARG A 94 -48.11 43.95 -8.86
CA ARG A 94 -47.47 45.05 -9.59
C ARG A 94 -47.01 46.19 -8.69
N SER A 95 -46.65 45.86 -7.45
CA SER A 95 -46.20 46.82 -6.44
C SER A 95 -45.15 46.20 -5.53
N PHE A 96 -44.33 47.06 -4.92
CA PHE A 96 -43.42 46.69 -3.83
C PHE A 96 -43.95 47.15 -2.47
N ALA A 97 -45.24 47.45 -2.37
CA ALA A 97 -45.82 47.96 -1.13
C ALA A 97 -45.96 46.85 -0.08
N LEU A 98 -45.44 47.11 1.12
CA LEU A 98 -45.56 46.25 2.30
C LEU A 98 -46.84 46.60 3.08
N LEU A 99 -48.00 46.35 2.47
CA LEU A 99 -49.29 46.68 3.07
C LEU A 99 -49.79 45.61 4.05
N TRP A 100 -49.40 44.35 3.82
CA TRP A 100 -49.90 43.20 4.58
C TRP A 100 -48.76 42.48 5.31
N PRO A 101 -48.95 42.09 6.59
CA PRO A 101 -47.93 41.32 7.33
C PRO A 101 -47.53 40.01 6.63
N SER A 102 -48.44 39.38 5.89
CA SER A 102 -48.18 38.18 5.09
C SER A 102 -47.10 38.38 4.02
N THR A 103 -46.98 39.59 3.45
CA THR A 103 -45.93 39.93 2.47
C THR A 103 -44.56 39.91 3.13
N ALA A 104 -44.44 40.53 4.31
CA ALA A 104 -43.20 40.55 5.07
C ALA A 104 -42.77 39.14 5.49
N ILE A 105 -43.73 38.31 5.93
CA ILE A 105 -43.47 36.90 6.29
C ILE A 105 -43.00 36.11 5.06
N ALA A 106 -43.66 36.26 3.91
CA ALA A 106 -43.28 35.56 2.68
C ALA A 106 -41.87 35.95 2.20
N LEU A 107 -41.51 37.24 2.25
CA LEU A 107 -40.18 37.73 1.91
C LEU A 107 -39.12 37.22 2.89
N ALA A 108 -39.41 37.26 4.19
CA ALA A 108 -38.52 36.74 5.22
C ALA A 108 -38.27 35.24 5.05
N PHE A 109 -39.33 34.47 4.76
CA PHE A 109 -39.22 33.04 4.50
C PHE A 109 -38.38 32.75 3.25
N TYR A 110 -38.57 33.50 2.17
CA TYR A 110 -37.75 33.36 0.97
C TYR A 110 -36.27 33.64 1.23
N VAL A 111 -35.96 34.75 1.89
CA VAL A 111 -34.58 35.11 2.25
C VAL A 111 -33.94 34.04 3.14
N LEU A 112 -34.69 33.50 4.10
CA LEU A 112 -34.21 32.42 4.97
C LEU A 112 -33.90 31.15 4.17
N VAL A 113 -34.84 30.67 3.35
CA VAL A 113 -34.67 29.43 2.58
C VAL A 113 -33.48 29.56 1.62
N VAL A 114 -33.44 30.63 0.82
CA VAL A 114 -32.36 30.86 -0.13
C VAL A 114 -31.02 31.09 0.57
N GLY A 115 -31.02 31.81 1.71
CA GLY A 115 -29.82 32.02 2.51
C GLY A 115 -29.24 30.71 3.01
N VAL A 116 -30.09 29.81 3.53
CA VAL A 116 -29.70 28.48 3.98
C VAL A 116 -29.21 27.62 2.80
N GLU A 117 -29.92 27.62 1.67
CA GLU A 117 -29.50 26.89 0.46
C GLU A 117 -28.10 27.31 -0.02
N ILE A 118 -27.86 28.62 -0.15
CA ILE A 118 -26.57 29.16 -0.57
C ILE A 118 -25.48 28.82 0.45
N ALA A 119 -25.77 28.96 1.75
CA ALA A 119 -24.83 28.64 2.82
C ALA A 119 -24.44 27.16 2.82
N LEU A 120 -25.39 26.25 2.63
CA LEU A 120 -25.13 24.81 2.56
C LEU A 120 -24.25 24.44 1.36
N ILE A 121 -24.54 25.00 0.18
CA ILE A 121 -23.72 24.77 -1.02
C ILE A 121 -22.29 25.30 -0.80
N HIS A 122 -22.15 26.49 -0.22
CA HIS A 122 -20.84 27.08 0.07
C HIS A 122 -20.04 26.26 1.10
N LEU A 123 -20.68 25.80 2.18
CA LEU A 123 -20.04 24.99 3.19
C LEU A 123 -19.56 23.64 2.63
N MET A 124 -20.38 23.01 1.79
CA MET A 124 -20.01 21.79 1.09
C MET A 124 -18.79 22.01 0.18
N GLU A 125 -18.71 23.15 -0.50
CA GLU A 125 -17.57 23.50 -1.36
C GLU A 125 -16.28 23.69 -0.54
N LEU A 126 -16.35 24.43 0.57
CA LEU A 126 -15.23 24.60 1.49
C LEU A 126 -14.77 23.26 2.07
N SER A 127 -15.73 22.41 2.46
CA SER A 127 -15.45 21.07 2.99
C SER A 127 -14.71 20.20 1.96
N ARG A 128 -15.16 20.18 0.70
CA ARG A 128 -14.48 19.46 -0.39
C ARG A 128 -13.07 19.97 -0.65
N ALA A 129 -12.90 21.30 -0.72
CA ALA A 129 -11.57 21.89 -0.95
C ALA A 129 -10.59 21.49 0.15
N ARG A 130 -11.05 21.44 1.41
CA ARG A 130 -10.28 20.93 2.54
C ARG A 130 -9.96 19.44 2.39
N TYR A 131 -10.95 18.60 2.08
CA TYR A 131 -10.74 17.17 1.88
C TYR A 131 -9.75 16.88 0.75
N ALA A 132 -9.86 17.57 -0.39
CA ALA A 132 -8.94 17.40 -1.51
C ALA A 132 -7.51 17.83 -1.15
N ALA A 133 -7.35 18.91 -0.38
CA ALA A 133 -6.05 19.36 0.10
C ALA A 133 -5.43 18.36 1.10
N GLU A 134 -6.21 17.85 2.03
CA GLU A 134 -5.78 16.81 2.99
C GLU A 134 -5.41 15.50 2.27
N GLU A 135 -6.19 15.07 1.28
CA GLU A 135 -5.89 13.89 0.49
C GLU A 135 -4.58 14.06 -0.32
N ALA A 136 -4.39 15.24 -0.93
CA ALA A 136 -3.15 15.55 -1.63
C ALA A 136 -1.93 15.54 -0.69
N ARG A 137 -2.07 16.09 0.52
CA ARG A 137 -1.03 16.05 1.56
C ARG A 137 -0.72 14.63 2.00
N ALA A 138 -1.74 13.82 2.27
CA ALA A 138 -1.56 12.43 2.68
C ALA A 138 -0.83 11.62 1.59
N ARG A 139 -1.19 11.80 0.32
CA ARG A 139 -0.50 11.17 -0.81
C ARG A 139 0.97 11.61 -0.92
N ALA A 140 1.25 12.90 -0.73
CA ALA A 140 2.62 13.41 -0.75
C ALA A 140 3.47 12.82 0.39
N LEU A 141 2.95 12.80 1.62
CA LEU A 141 3.62 12.20 2.77
C LEU A 141 3.89 10.70 2.57
N LEU A 142 2.93 9.96 2.00
CA LEU A 142 3.13 8.54 1.68
C LEU A 142 4.21 8.33 0.61
N ALA A 143 4.29 9.20 -0.40
CA ALA A 143 5.33 9.14 -1.42
C ALA A 143 6.73 9.46 -0.83
N GLU A 144 6.81 10.46 0.05
CA GLU A 144 8.03 10.80 0.78
C GLU A 144 8.47 9.64 1.68
N GLN A 145 7.57 9.08 2.48
CA GLN A 145 7.84 7.94 3.35
C GLN A 145 8.37 6.74 2.57
N ARG A 146 7.79 6.44 1.39
CA ARG A 146 8.28 5.37 0.51
C ARG A 146 9.69 5.64 0.00
N THR A 147 9.98 6.88 -0.37
CA THR A 147 11.31 7.28 -0.87
C THR A 147 12.36 7.16 0.24
N LEU A 148 12.06 7.69 1.43
CA LEU A 148 12.92 7.57 2.60
C LEU A 148 13.15 6.12 3.00
N PHE A 149 12.11 5.30 2.96
CA PHE A 149 12.22 3.88 3.24
C PHE A 149 13.16 3.21 2.24
N HIS A 150 12.98 3.43 0.94
CA HIS A 150 13.85 2.89 -0.10
C HIS A 150 15.32 3.32 0.09
N GLU A 151 15.58 4.59 0.38
CA GLU A 151 16.92 5.11 0.67
C GLU A 151 17.55 4.45 1.91
N LEU A 152 16.77 4.25 2.99
CA LEU A 152 17.22 3.50 4.15
C LEU A 152 17.61 2.07 3.78
N GLN A 153 16.82 1.40 2.93
CA GLN A 153 17.12 0.03 2.54
C GLN A 153 18.42 -0.06 1.72
N HIS A 154 18.64 0.88 0.80
CA HIS A 154 19.90 0.98 0.07
C HIS A 154 21.09 1.20 1.00
N ARG A 155 20.94 2.08 2.00
CA ARG A 155 22.00 2.33 2.99
C ARG A 155 22.32 1.10 3.83
N VAL A 156 21.31 0.33 4.24
CA VAL A 156 21.52 -0.92 4.98
C VAL A 156 22.31 -1.91 4.12
N SER A 157 21.94 -2.11 2.86
CA SER A 157 22.70 -2.98 1.94
C SER A 157 24.13 -2.47 1.70
N ASN A 158 24.34 -1.15 1.59
CA ASN A 158 25.66 -0.56 1.46
C ASN A 158 26.52 -0.77 2.72
N ASN A 159 25.93 -0.64 3.91
CA ASN A 159 26.61 -0.89 5.17
C ASN A 159 27.02 -2.36 5.30
N MET A 160 26.18 -3.31 4.88
CA MET A 160 26.55 -4.73 4.84
C MET A 160 27.76 -4.97 3.92
N ALA A 161 27.77 -4.37 2.74
CA ALA A 161 28.90 -4.47 1.80
C ALA A 161 30.19 -3.88 2.39
N PHE A 162 30.09 -2.75 3.10
CA PHE A 162 31.21 -2.14 3.81
C PHE A 162 31.77 -3.07 4.90
N VAL A 163 30.92 -3.66 5.73
CA VAL A 163 31.36 -4.62 6.77
C VAL A 163 31.98 -5.87 6.13
N ALA A 164 31.42 -6.39 5.03
CA ALA A 164 32.00 -7.51 4.29
C ALA A 164 33.41 -7.18 3.73
N ALA A 165 33.62 -5.95 3.24
CA ALA A 165 34.92 -5.48 2.81
C ALA A 165 35.93 -5.40 3.97
N LEU A 166 35.51 -4.92 5.16
CA LEU A 166 36.35 -4.93 6.35
C LEU A 166 36.74 -6.35 6.79
N LEU A 167 35.82 -7.31 6.75
CA LEU A 167 36.14 -8.72 7.02
C LEU A 167 37.17 -9.27 6.04
N THR A 168 37.08 -8.88 4.77
CA THR A 168 38.06 -9.27 3.73
C THR A 168 39.44 -8.67 4.01
N LEU A 169 39.51 -7.44 4.49
CA LEU A 169 40.76 -6.82 4.92
C LEU A 169 41.32 -7.48 6.18
N GLN A 170 40.48 -7.80 7.16
CA GLN A 170 40.90 -8.48 8.39
C GLN A 170 41.41 -9.89 8.11
N ARG A 171 40.81 -10.60 7.16
CA ARG A 171 41.29 -11.91 6.71
C ARG A 171 42.75 -11.88 6.29
N ARG A 172 43.23 -10.79 5.67
CA ARG A 172 44.65 -10.64 5.26
C ARG A 172 45.62 -10.50 6.43
N HIS A 173 45.14 -10.10 7.60
CA HIS A 173 45.94 -9.83 8.79
C HIS A 173 45.86 -10.93 9.85
N VAL A 174 44.93 -11.87 9.72
CA VAL A 174 44.88 -13.07 10.56
C VAL A 174 46.08 -13.96 10.21
N GLY A 175 46.93 -14.23 11.19
CA GLY A 175 48.23 -14.89 11.07
C GLY A 175 48.20 -16.38 10.71
N GLY A 176 47.42 -16.77 9.70
CA GLY A 176 47.42 -18.11 9.13
C GLY A 176 46.63 -19.17 9.88
N ASP A 177 45.91 -18.83 10.97
CA ASP A 177 45.02 -19.77 11.66
C ASP A 177 43.86 -20.20 10.73
N PRO A 178 43.81 -21.47 10.29
CA PRO A 178 42.78 -21.95 9.37
C PRO A 178 41.36 -21.81 9.94
N ALA A 179 41.18 -21.95 11.25
CA ALA A 179 39.87 -21.85 11.89
C ALA A 179 39.36 -20.40 11.89
N ALA A 180 40.23 -19.44 12.19
CA ALA A 180 39.90 -18.01 12.14
C ALA A 180 39.63 -17.53 10.70
N LEU A 181 40.40 -18.00 9.72
CA LEU A 181 40.18 -17.70 8.30
C LEU A 181 38.83 -18.24 7.81
N ALA A 182 38.50 -19.49 8.15
CA ALA A 182 37.21 -20.09 7.80
C ALA A 182 36.02 -19.38 8.46
N ALA A 183 36.18 -18.90 9.71
CA ALA A 183 35.16 -18.13 10.40
C ALA A 183 34.90 -16.77 9.73
N LEU A 184 35.96 -16.07 9.30
CA LEU A 184 35.84 -14.81 8.57
C LEU A 184 35.19 -14.99 7.19
N ASP A 185 35.52 -16.06 6.48
CA ASP A 185 34.90 -16.39 5.20
C ASP A 185 33.42 -16.71 5.35
N ALA A 186 33.05 -17.47 6.38
CA ALA A 186 31.66 -17.74 6.71
C ALA A 186 30.90 -16.44 7.06
N ALA A 187 31.49 -15.55 7.85
CA ALA A 187 30.88 -14.27 8.20
C ALA A 187 30.69 -13.36 6.97
N ARG A 188 31.68 -13.31 6.06
CA ARG A 188 31.57 -12.56 4.80
C ARG A 188 30.47 -13.11 3.91
N ALA A 189 30.44 -14.43 3.69
CA ALA A 189 29.43 -15.08 2.85
C ALA A 189 28.00 -14.79 3.35
N ARG A 190 27.79 -14.80 4.67
CA ARG A 190 26.49 -14.43 5.28
C ARG A 190 26.10 -12.99 5.01
N LEU A 191 27.02 -12.03 5.17
CA LEU A 191 26.74 -10.61 4.89
C LEU A 191 26.42 -10.36 3.40
N ASP A 192 27.10 -11.07 2.51
CA ASP A 192 26.84 -10.99 1.07
C ASP A 192 25.44 -11.50 0.71
N VAL A 193 25.05 -12.66 1.26
CA VAL A 193 23.70 -13.22 1.11
C VAL A 193 22.65 -12.28 1.71
N MET A 194 22.88 -11.78 2.93
CA MET A 194 21.98 -10.85 3.60
C MET A 194 21.80 -9.57 2.78
N GLY A 195 22.87 -8.99 2.22
CA GLY A 195 22.80 -7.81 1.37
C GLY A 195 22.02 -8.04 0.07
N ARG A 196 22.15 -9.22 -0.55
CA ARG A 196 21.40 -9.59 -1.77
C ARG A 196 19.92 -9.81 -1.50
N ILE A 197 19.59 -10.58 -0.47
CA ILE A 197 18.19 -10.81 -0.06
C ILE A 197 17.55 -9.47 0.31
N HIS A 198 18.26 -8.62 1.05
CA HIS A 198 17.78 -7.29 1.40
C HIS A 198 17.45 -6.45 0.18
N ARG A 199 18.33 -6.38 -0.84
CA ARG A 199 18.02 -5.67 -2.10
C ARG A 199 16.80 -6.26 -2.82
N ARG A 200 16.72 -7.59 -2.96
CA ARG A 200 15.62 -8.29 -3.64
C ARG A 200 14.28 -8.12 -2.90
N LEU A 201 14.28 -8.18 -1.58
CA LEU A 201 13.06 -8.06 -0.79
C LEU A 201 12.44 -6.66 -0.86
N TYR A 202 13.26 -5.64 -1.10
CA TYR A 202 12.82 -4.25 -1.19
C TYR A 202 12.78 -3.70 -2.63
N ASP A 203 13.11 -4.52 -3.62
CA ASP A 203 12.91 -4.21 -5.03
C ASP A 203 11.44 -4.52 -5.41
N PRO A 204 10.66 -3.50 -5.85
CA PRO A 204 9.26 -3.68 -6.23
C PRO A 204 9.03 -4.77 -7.29
N ASP A 205 10.02 -5.01 -8.17
CA ASP A 205 9.92 -6.00 -9.24
C ASP A 205 10.20 -7.41 -8.72
N ALA A 206 11.08 -7.55 -7.72
CA ALA A 206 11.40 -8.83 -7.09
C ALA A 206 10.30 -9.28 -6.11
N ALA A 207 9.52 -8.36 -5.52
CA ALA A 207 8.34 -8.70 -4.72
C ALA A 207 7.25 -9.44 -5.51
N GLN A 208 7.24 -9.32 -6.86
CA GLN A 208 6.33 -10.07 -7.74
C GLN A 208 6.86 -11.45 -8.13
N ALA A 209 8.17 -11.69 -7.96
CA ALA A 209 8.83 -12.86 -8.52
C ALA A 209 8.59 -14.16 -7.75
N GLY A 210 7.90 -14.11 -6.60
CA GLY A 210 7.55 -15.29 -5.82
C GLY A 210 8.70 -15.83 -4.97
N MET A 211 8.35 -16.73 -4.05
CA MET A 211 9.28 -17.34 -3.09
C MET A 211 10.19 -18.39 -3.72
N ASP A 212 9.70 -19.03 -4.77
CA ASP A 212 10.40 -19.97 -5.64
C ASP A 212 11.68 -19.35 -6.19
N ARG A 213 11.58 -18.18 -6.84
CA ARG A 213 12.75 -17.53 -7.44
C ARG A 213 13.77 -17.10 -6.38
N LEU A 214 13.31 -16.64 -5.22
CA LEU A 214 14.20 -16.27 -4.12
C LEU A 214 15.03 -17.46 -3.63
N LEU A 215 14.40 -18.63 -3.44
CA LEU A 215 15.07 -19.83 -2.97
C LEU A 215 16.02 -20.43 -4.03
N VAL A 216 15.64 -20.38 -5.32
CA VAL A 216 16.52 -20.77 -6.43
C VAL A 216 17.79 -19.92 -6.43
N ASP A 217 17.63 -18.60 -6.49
CA ASP A 217 18.75 -17.68 -6.53
C ASP A 217 19.65 -17.82 -5.28
N LEU A 218 19.04 -18.06 -4.11
CA LEU A 218 19.76 -18.29 -2.86
C LEU A 218 20.61 -19.56 -2.93
N CYS A 219 20.04 -20.66 -3.43
CA CYS A 219 20.80 -21.90 -3.53
C CYS A 219 21.97 -21.77 -4.50
N ASP A 220 21.74 -21.18 -5.68
CA ASP A 220 22.78 -20.94 -6.69
C ASP A 220 23.92 -20.09 -6.14
N ASP A 221 23.58 -19.02 -5.42
CA ASP A 221 24.56 -18.15 -4.77
C ASP A 221 25.43 -18.91 -3.75
N VAL A 222 24.83 -19.82 -2.97
CA VAL A 222 25.54 -20.62 -1.96
C VAL A 222 26.42 -21.69 -2.60
N VAL A 223 25.92 -22.40 -3.62
CA VAL A 223 26.70 -23.40 -4.37
C VAL A 223 27.93 -22.75 -4.99
N GLN A 224 27.77 -21.58 -5.63
CA GLN A 224 28.90 -20.84 -6.19
C GLN A 224 29.89 -20.37 -5.12
N ALA A 225 29.41 -19.92 -3.96
CA ALA A 225 30.27 -19.42 -2.89
C ALA A 225 31.10 -20.51 -2.20
N VAL A 226 30.53 -21.71 -2.02
CA VAL A 226 31.26 -22.86 -1.43
C VAL A 226 32.19 -23.50 -2.48
N GLY A 227 31.83 -23.47 -3.76
CA GLY A 227 32.69 -23.90 -4.87
C GLY A 227 32.71 -25.42 -5.10
N VAL A 228 31.73 -26.15 -4.57
CA VAL A 228 31.55 -27.59 -4.86
C VAL A 228 31.05 -27.76 -6.29
N LYS A 229 31.69 -28.67 -7.06
CA LYS A 229 31.32 -28.96 -8.45
C LYS A 229 30.48 -30.24 -8.53
N GLY A 230 29.50 -30.25 -9.44
CA GLY A 230 28.67 -31.43 -9.72
C GLY A 230 27.40 -31.53 -8.88
N VAL A 231 27.19 -30.64 -7.89
CA VAL A 231 25.98 -30.61 -7.07
C VAL A 231 24.98 -29.62 -7.66
N GLY A 232 23.80 -30.12 -8.03
CA GLY A 232 22.67 -29.31 -8.48
C GLY A 232 21.76 -28.89 -7.34
N CYS A 233 20.88 -27.92 -7.60
CA CYS A 233 19.87 -27.52 -6.64
C CYS A 233 18.46 -27.51 -7.25
N ALA A 234 17.53 -28.19 -6.57
CA ALA A 234 16.13 -28.27 -6.97
C ALA A 234 15.27 -27.53 -5.94
N VAL A 235 14.34 -26.71 -6.41
CA VAL A 235 13.48 -25.90 -5.54
C VAL A 235 12.01 -26.12 -5.87
N GLU A 236 11.23 -26.42 -4.84
CA GLU A 236 9.78 -26.56 -4.89
C GLU A 236 9.16 -25.62 -3.85
N ALA A 237 8.48 -24.55 -4.28
CA ALA A 237 7.84 -23.63 -3.35
C ALA A 237 6.35 -23.51 -3.64
N GLU A 238 5.53 -23.92 -2.68
CA GLU A 238 4.09 -23.69 -2.65
C GLU A 238 3.79 -22.27 -2.12
N ARG A 239 2.56 -21.81 -2.32
CA ARG A 239 2.13 -20.49 -1.84
C ARG A 239 1.95 -20.49 -0.33
N VAL A 240 2.85 -19.82 0.38
CA VAL A 240 2.76 -19.52 1.81
C VAL A 240 2.89 -18.01 2.05
N THR A 241 2.18 -17.50 3.06
CA THR A 241 2.26 -16.08 3.44
C THR A 241 3.24 -15.94 4.61
N ILE A 242 4.35 -15.24 4.37
CA ILE A 242 5.42 -15.05 5.35
C ILE A 242 5.65 -13.55 5.53
N ALA A 243 5.60 -13.05 6.77
CA ALA A 243 5.95 -11.67 7.05
C ALA A 243 7.37 -11.34 6.62
N HIS A 244 7.56 -10.11 6.16
CA HIS A 244 8.80 -9.64 5.57
C HIS A 244 10.04 -9.85 6.47
N HIS A 245 9.93 -9.54 7.77
CA HIS A 245 11.04 -9.70 8.71
C HIS A 245 11.42 -11.18 8.95
N ARG A 246 10.47 -12.10 8.78
CA ARG A 246 10.66 -13.55 8.98
C ARG A 246 11.32 -14.20 7.77
N LEU A 247 11.13 -13.61 6.59
CA LEU A 247 11.72 -14.07 5.35
C LEU A 247 13.26 -13.93 5.34
N LEU A 248 13.78 -12.84 5.89
CA LEU A 248 15.23 -12.68 6.09
C LEU A 248 15.80 -13.79 6.99
N THR A 249 15.15 -14.04 8.12
CA THR A 249 15.55 -15.08 9.08
C THR A 249 15.50 -16.48 8.44
N LEU A 250 14.42 -16.79 7.71
CA LEU A 250 14.26 -18.06 6.99
C LEU A 250 15.36 -18.27 5.95
N ALA A 251 15.67 -17.24 5.16
CA ALA A 251 16.70 -17.32 4.13
C ALA A 251 18.11 -17.51 4.72
N LEU A 252 18.41 -16.90 5.86
CA LEU A 252 19.66 -17.15 6.59
C LEU A 252 19.74 -18.58 7.14
N ILE A 253 18.63 -19.11 7.68
CA ILE A 253 18.56 -20.52 8.10
C ILE A 253 18.82 -21.44 6.90
N ALA A 254 18.14 -21.22 5.78
CA ALA A 254 18.33 -21.99 4.55
C ALA A 254 19.78 -21.96 4.08
N THR A 255 20.40 -20.78 4.09
CA THR A 255 21.81 -20.57 3.69
C THR A 255 22.77 -21.41 4.53
N GLU A 256 22.60 -21.42 5.85
CA GLU A 256 23.46 -22.21 6.74
C GLU A 256 23.26 -23.71 6.53
N ILE A 257 22.01 -24.17 6.36
CA ILE A 257 21.71 -25.58 6.15
C ILE A 257 22.29 -26.05 4.81
N VAL A 258 22.08 -25.31 3.72
CA VAL A 258 22.64 -25.62 2.39
C VAL A 258 24.17 -25.59 2.43
N THR A 259 24.76 -24.62 3.11
CA THR A 259 26.22 -24.55 3.28
C THR A 259 26.77 -25.77 4.01
N ASN A 260 26.09 -26.24 5.05
CA ASN A 260 26.48 -27.45 5.78
C ASN A 260 26.34 -28.70 4.90
N ALA A 261 25.24 -28.83 4.14
CA ALA A 261 25.06 -29.94 3.20
C ALA A 261 26.20 -29.99 2.17
N LEU A 262 26.53 -28.85 1.54
CA LEU A 262 27.63 -28.79 0.57
C LEU A 262 28.99 -29.16 1.17
N LYS A 263 29.27 -28.74 2.40
CA LYS A 263 30.56 -29.02 3.06
C LYS A 263 30.71 -30.44 3.56
N HIS A 264 29.62 -31.06 4.03
CA HIS A 264 29.67 -32.32 4.76
C HIS A 264 29.11 -33.51 3.98
N ALA A 265 28.10 -33.30 3.13
CA ALA A 265 27.48 -34.37 2.36
C ALA A 265 28.26 -34.70 1.07
N TYR A 266 29.08 -33.76 0.57
CA TYR A 266 29.86 -33.88 -0.67
C TYR A 266 31.34 -33.49 -0.50
N PRO A 267 32.09 -34.13 0.42
CA PRO A 267 33.45 -33.71 0.78
C PRO A 267 34.46 -33.77 -0.39
N ASP A 268 34.32 -34.76 -1.29
CA ASP A 268 35.21 -34.94 -2.45
C ASP A 268 34.67 -34.31 -3.74
N GLY A 269 33.48 -33.69 -3.67
CA GLY A 269 32.71 -33.31 -4.86
C GLY A 269 32.15 -34.52 -5.61
N GLY A 270 31.21 -34.29 -6.54
CA GLY A 270 30.55 -35.36 -7.27
C GLY A 270 29.14 -34.99 -7.72
N PRO A 271 28.48 -35.85 -8.54
CA PRO A 271 27.08 -35.67 -8.88
C PRO A 271 26.23 -35.81 -7.61
N GLY A 272 25.38 -34.83 -7.35
CA GLY A 272 24.44 -34.83 -6.22
C GLY A 272 23.39 -33.75 -6.39
N GLU A 273 22.35 -33.82 -5.57
CA GLU A 273 21.24 -32.86 -5.57
C GLU A 273 20.91 -32.40 -4.15
N ILE A 274 20.83 -31.08 -3.97
CA ILE A 274 20.19 -30.48 -2.80
C ILE A 274 18.79 -30.03 -3.19
N ARG A 275 17.78 -30.44 -2.43
CA ARG A 275 16.37 -30.08 -2.64
C ARG A 275 15.87 -29.17 -1.54
N LEU A 276 15.33 -28.01 -1.92
CA LEU A 276 14.63 -27.10 -1.03
C LEU A 276 13.13 -27.17 -1.32
N SER A 277 12.34 -27.51 -0.32
CA SER A 277 10.88 -27.52 -0.41
C SER A 277 10.27 -26.59 0.62
N LEU A 278 9.45 -25.63 0.18
CA LEU A 278 8.72 -24.71 1.06
C LEU A 278 7.22 -24.87 0.82
N GLY A 279 6.44 -25.05 1.89
CA GLY A 279 5.00 -25.13 1.78
C GLY A 279 4.28 -25.09 3.13
N PRO A 280 2.94 -25.19 3.14
CA PRO A 280 2.17 -25.24 4.37
C PRO A 280 2.53 -26.48 5.20
N ASP A 281 2.60 -26.38 6.52
CA ASP A 281 2.82 -27.54 7.39
C ASP A 281 1.49 -28.23 7.74
N PRO A 282 1.39 -29.58 7.74
CA PRO A 282 0.14 -30.27 8.02
C PRO A 282 -0.36 -30.05 9.46
N ALA A 283 0.55 -29.74 10.40
CA ALA A 283 0.21 -29.42 11.78
C ALA A 283 -0.14 -27.94 11.98
N GLY A 284 -0.12 -27.13 10.91
CA GLY A 284 -0.38 -25.68 10.92
C GLY A 284 0.91 -24.86 10.81
N GLY A 285 0.80 -23.72 10.12
CA GLY A 285 1.96 -22.89 9.78
C GLY A 285 2.60 -23.30 8.46
N ALA A 286 3.91 -23.07 8.34
CA ALA A 286 4.71 -23.37 7.16
C ALA A 286 5.94 -24.22 7.52
N ARG A 287 6.43 -24.98 6.54
CA ARG A 287 7.62 -25.82 6.64
C ARG A 287 8.59 -25.55 5.50
N LEU A 288 9.86 -25.38 5.84
CA LEU A 288 10.98 -25.44 4.91
C LEU A 288 11.72 -26.76 5.13
N VAL A 289 11.92 -27.52 4.07
CA VAL A 289 12.71 -28.75 4.07
C VAL A 289 13.92 -28.53 3.18
N VAL A 290 15.12 -28.80 3.70
CA VAL A 290 16.35 -28.86 2.91
C VAL A 290 16.88 -30.28 2.99
N ALA A 291 16.92 -30.98 1.87
CA ALA A 291 17.38 -32.36 1.79
C ALA A 291 18.56 -32.50 0.84
N ASP A 292 19.52 -33.34 1.19
CA ASP A 292 20.62 -33.77 0.32
C ASP A 292 20.54 -35.28 0.04
N ASP A 293 21.25 -35.73 -0.98
CA ASP A 293 21.42 -37.14 -1.35
C ASP A 293 22.86 -37.64 -1.09
N GLY A 294 23.62 -36.95 -0.25
CA GLY A 294 25.03 -37.24 0.00
C GLY A 294 25.27 -38.26 1.10
N SER A 295 26.42 -38.15 1.79
CA SER A 295 26.90 -39.14 2.76
C SER A 295 26.05 -39.30 4.03
N GLY A 296 25.06 -38.43 4.24
CA GLY A 296 24.17 -38.46 5.41
C GLY A 296 24.85 -38.01 6.71
N LEU A 297 24.07 -38.01 7.80
CA LEU A 297 24.56 -37.66 9.14
C LEU A 297 25.41 -38.79 9.74
N PRO A 298 26.54 -38.50 10.41
CA PRO A 298 27.30 -39.52 11.12
C PRO A 298 26.47 -40.12 12.28
N GLU A 299 26.71 -41.38 12.65
CA GLU A 299 25.98 -42.05 13.75
C GLU A 299 26.07 -41.27 15.08
N SER A 300 27.19 -40.58 15.30
CA SER A 300 27.43 -39.74 16.48
C SER A 300 26.72 -38.38 16.48
N PHE A 301 26.02 -38.02 15.40
CA PHE A 301 25.35 -36.72 15.29
C PHE A 301 24.17 -36.62 16.26
N ALA A 302 24.23 -35.63 17.15
CA ALA A 302 23.21 -35.41 18.18
C ALA A 302 22.26 -34.24 17.84
N GLY A 303 22.50 -33.50 16.75
CA GLY A 303 21.64 -32.38 16.33
C GLY A 303 21.63 -31.22 17.32
N THR A 304 22.74 -31.01 18.04
CA THR A 304 22.82 -30.00 19.11
C THR A 304 23.64 -28.78 18.68
N SER A 305 23.39 -27.63 19.34
CA SER A 305 24.14 -26.38 19.13
C SER A 305 25.64 -26.45 19.49
N ARG A 306 26.13 -27.61 19.93
CA ARG A 306 27.54 -27.86 20.26
C ARG A 306 28.40 -28.22 19.04
N GLU A 307 27.81 -28.51 17.88
CA GLU A 307 28.51 -29.02 16.69
C GLU A 307 29.05 -27.94 15.73
N GLY A 308 29.17 -26.69 16.18
CA GLY A 308 29.86 -25.62 15.44
C GLY A 308 29.09 -24.31 15.34
N LEU A 309 29.74 -23.29 14.77
CA LEU A 309 29.18 -21.94 14.70
C LEU A 309 27.88 -21.86 13.88
N GLY A 310 27.80 -22.57 12.74
CA GLY A 310 26.60 -22.57 11.88
C GLY A 310 25.37 -23.11 12.60
N MET A 311 25.52 -24.21 13.36
CA MET A 311 24.44 -24.80 14.14
C MET A 311 23.93 -23.87 15.26
N ARG A 312 24.82 -23.10 15.89
CA ARG A 312 24.43 -22.08 16.89
C ARG A 312 23.63 -20.95 16.26
N ILE A 313 24.00 -20.55 15.05
CA ILE A 313 23.29 -19.50 14.29
C ILE A 313 21.92 -19.99 13.87
N VAL A 314 21.83 -21.20 13.30
CA VAL A 314 20.57 -21.84 12.92
C VAL A 314 19.63 -21.96 14.13
N ALA A 315 20.13 -22.37 15.29
CA ALA A 315 19.34 -22.45 16.52
C ALA A 315 18.83 -21.08 17.00
N GLU A 316 19.66 -20.04 16.95
CA GLU A 316 19.26 -18.68 17.37
C GLU A 316 18.27 -18.05 16.39
N LEU A 317 18.48 -18.22 15.09
CA LEU A 317 17.55 -17.75 14.06
C LEU A 317 16.21 -18.50 14.12
N ALA A 318 16.23 -19.81 14.40
CA ALA A 318 15.01 -20.57 14.61
C ALA A 318 14.22 -20.05 15.81
N ARG A 319 14.91 -19.71 16.91
CA ARG A 319 14.28 -19.08 18.08
C ARG A 319 13.63 -17.73 17.71
N GLN A 320 14.29 -16.91 16.90
CA GLN A 320 13.73 -15.64 16.41
C GLN A 320 12.53 -15.84 15.48
N LEU A 321 12.50 -16.94 14.73
CA LEU A 321 11.40 -17.30 13.84
C LEU A 321 10.24 -18.00 14.58
N GLU A 322 10.41 -18.33 15.86
CA GLU A 322 9.54 -19.24 16.63
C GLU A 322 9.41 -20.61 15.93
N ALA A 323 10.52 -21.05 15.33
CA ALA A 323 10.60 -22.26 14.55
C ALA A 323 11.14 -23.44 15.36
N THR A 324 10.72 -24.64 14.99
CA THR A 324 11.31 -25.90 15.43
C THR A 324 12.13 -26.50 14.31
N ILE A 325 13.26 -27.12 14.64
CA ILE A 325 14.15 -27.77 13.67
C ILE A 325 14.24 -29.25 14.01
N ALA A 326 14.01 -30.10 13.00
CA ALA A 326 14.24 -31.53 13.06
C ALA A 326 15.31 -31.93 12.03
N TRP A 327 16.23 -32.80 12.45
CA TRP A 327 17.25 -33.39 11.60
C TRP A 327 16.87 -34.85 11.38
N GLU A 328 16.61 -35.23 10.14
CA GLU A 328 16.12 -36.53 9.73
C GLU A 328 17.19 -37.23 8.90
N ARG A 329 17.57 -38.45 9.29
CA ARG A 329 18.47 -39.30 8.49
C ARG A 329 17.70 -39.83 7.29
N ARG A 330 18.30 -39.74 6.10
CA ARG A 330 17.77 -40.35 4.88
C ARG A 330 18.76 -41.34 4.32
N GLU A 331 18.26 -42.30 3.56
CA GLU A 331 19.09 -43.24 2.81
C GLU A 331 18.77 -43.08 1.32
N PRO A 332 19.63 -42.42 0.52
CA PRO A 332 20.83 -41.67 0.94
C PRO A 332 20.51 -40.27 1.52
N GLY A 333 21.48 -39.69 2.25
CA GLY A 333 21.53 -38.27 2.61
C GLY A 333 20.91 -37.83 3.95
N THR A 334 20.58 -36.55 4.03
CA THR A 334 19.99 -35.91 5.22
C THR A 334 18.80 -35.05 4.81
N ALA A 335 17.81 -34.90 5.69
CA ALA A 335 16.80 -33.86 5.57
C ALA A 335 16.74 -33.02 6.84
N VAL A 336 16.66 -31.70 6.67
CA VAL A 336 16.48 -30.74 7.75
C VAL A 336 15.12 -30.08 7.57
N VAL A 337 14.25 -30.25 8.56
CA VAL A 337 12.88 -29.74 8.53
C VAL A 337 12.73 -28.61 9.52
N VAL A 338 12.44 -27.41 9.02
CA VAL A 338 12.21 -26.20 9.79
C VAL A 338 10.72 -25.88 9.75
N ARG A 339 10.01 -26.00 10.87
CA ARG A 339 8.57 -25.70 10.99
C ARG A 339 8.38 -24.40 11.75
N PHE A 340 7.58 -23.49 11.22
CA PHE A 340 7.36 -22.16 11.79
C PHE A 340 5.92 -21.69 11.59
N PRO A 341 5.36 -20.85 12.47
CA PRO A 341 3.99 -20.36 12.30
C PRO A 341 3.85 -19.54 11.02
N GLU A 342 2.68 -19.52 10.38
CA GLU A 342 2.37 -18.52 9.33
C GLU A 342 2.04 -17.19 10.00
N GLY A 343 2.53 -16.10 9.42
CA GLY A 343 2.40 -14.77 10.01
C GLY A 343 3.26 -13.77 9.29
#